data_AF-A0A136MVW7-F1
#
_entry.id   AF-A0A136MVW7-F1
#
_cell.length_a   1.000
_cell.length_b   1.000
_cell.length_c   1.000
_cell.angle_alpha   90.00
_cell.angle_beta   90.00
_cell.angle_gamma   90.00
#
_symmetry.space_group_name_H-M   'P 1'
#
loop_
_entity.id
_entity.type
_entity.pdbx_description
1 polymer ?
#
loop_
_entity_poly.entity_id
_entity_poly.type
_entity_poly.pdbx_seq_one_letter_code
_entity_poly.pdbx_strand_id
1 'polypeptide(L)' 'MKLTLGHSPDPDDAFMFYGLACGLIDSRGYQFEHILQDIETLNRRA' A
#
# COMPACT_ATOMS: atom_id res chain seq x y z
N MET A 1 8.33 -10.71 7.50
CA MET A 1 8.92 -10.48 6.14
C MET A 1 8.47 -9.11 5.66
N LYS A 2 9.36 -8.29 5.08
CA LYS A 2 9.01 -6.94 4.61
C LYS A 2 8.63 -6.98 3.12
N LEU A 3 7.48 -6.39 2.78
CA LEU A 3 6.92 -6.31 1.43
C LEU A 3 6.72 -4.85 1.05
N THR A 4 6.86 -4.54 -0.24
CA THR A 4 6.54 -3.23 -0.80
C THR A 4 5.12 -3.25 -1.35
N LEU A 5 4.29 -2.29 -0.96
CA LEU A 5 2.90 -2.15 -1.40
C LEU A 5 2.74 -0.84 -2.16
N GLY A 6 2.65 -0.91 -3.49
CA GLY A 6 2.39 0.23 -4.35
C GLY A 6 0.89 0.48 -4.52
N HIS A 7 0.44 1.71 -4.31
CA HIS A 7 -0.93 2.15 -4.59
C HIS A 7 -0.94 3.62 -5.00
N SER A 8 -2.03 4.06 -5.65
CA SER A 8 -2.17 5.46 -6.01
C SER A 8 -2.42 6.33 -4.78
N PRO A 9 -2.16 7.65 -4.88
CA PRO A 9 -2.55 8.60 -3.85
C PRO A 9 -4.04 8.99 -3.91
N ASP A 10 -4.89 8.19 -4.58
CA ASP A 10 -6.31 8.48 -4.73
C ASP A 10 -7.10 8.15 -3.43
N PRO A 11 -8.22 8.85 -3.15
CA PRO A 11 -8.96 8.67 -1.90
C PRO A 11 -9.51 7.26 -1.67
N ASP A 12 -9.86 6.54 -2.73
CA ASP A 12 -10.33 5.16 -2.68
C ASP A 12 -9.20 4.21 -2.26
N ASP A 13 -7.99 4.37 -2.80
CA ASP A 13 -6.80 3.63 -2.34
C ASP A 13 -6.46 3.93 -0.88
N ALA A 14 -6.50 5.21 -0.49
CA ALA A 14 -6.28 5.61 0.90
C ALA A 14 -7.30 4.93 1.83
N PHE A 15 -8.57 4.85 1.42
CA PHE A 15 -9.61 4.16 2.17
C PHE A 15 -9.37 2.65 2.24
N MET A 16 -9.03 2.01 1.12
CA MET A 16 -8.76 0.56 1.07
C MET A 16 -7.59 0.14 1.96
N PHE A 17 -6.51 0.92 2.00
CA PHE A 17 -5.29 0.55 2.72
C PHE A 17 -5.16 1.15 4.12
N TYR A 18 -6.12 1.97 4.56
CA TYR A 18 -6.09 2.66 5.86
C TYR A 18 -5.79 1.72 7.04
N GLY A 19 -6.45 0.56 7.09
CA GLY A 19 -6.26 -0.41 8.18
C GLY A 19 -4.85 -0.97 8.25
N LEU A 20 -4.20 -1.19 7.10
CA LEU A 20 -2.80 -1.62 7.02
C LEU A 20 -1.85 -0.49 7.42
N ALA A 21 -2.03 0.70 6.86
CA ALA A 21 -1.17 1.85 7.09
C ALA A 21 -1.19 2.32 8.57
N CYS A 22 -2.35 2.24 9.23
CA CYS A 22 -2.51 2.61 10.63
C CYS A 22 -2.26 1.46 11.62
N GLY A 23 -1.90 0.26 11.15
CA GLY A 23 -1.66 -0.90 12.02
C GLY A 23 -2.90 -1.36 12.78
N LEU A 24 -4.10 -1.15 12.20
CA LEU A 24 -5.38 -1.50 12.81
C LEU A 24 -5.80 -2.95 12.54
N ILE A 25 -5.05 -3.66 11.71
CA ILE A 25 -5.29 -5.07 11.40
C ILE A 25 -4.04 -5.92 11.65
N ASP A 26 -4.23 -7.18 12.03
CA ASP A 26 -3.14 -8.13 12.18
C ASP A 26 -2.55 -8.48 10.81
N SER A 27 -1.31 -8.04 10.59
CA SER A 27 -0.54 -8.31 9.39
C SER A 27 0.10 -9.70 9.37
N ARG A 28 -0.15 -10.55 10.37
CA ARG A 28 0.33 -11.94 10.46
C ARG A 28 1.84 -12.10 10.26
N GLY A 29 2.62 -11.14 10.78
CA GLY A 29 4.08 -11.13 10.68
C GLY A 29 4.64 -10.54 9.37
N TYR A 30 3.78 -10.01 8.49
CA TYR A 30 4.19 -9.18 7.37
C TYR A 30 4.35 -7.71 7.79
N GLN A 31 5.29 -7.02 7.16
CA GLN A 31 5.48 -5.58 7.28
C GLN A 31 5.37 -4.97 5.90
N PHE A 32 4.68 -3.84 5.79
CA PHE A 32 4.41 -3.18 4.51
C PHE A 32 5.11 -1.83 4.46
N GLU A 33 5.88 -1.62 3.39
CA GLU A 33 6.35 -0.30 2.99
C GLU A 33 5.44 0.24 1.88
N HIS A 34 4.72 1.30 2.19
CA HIS A 34 3.76 1.90 1.27
C HIS A 34 4.48 2.85 0.31
N ILE A 35 4.27 2.65 -0.99
CA ILE A 35 4.81 3.50 -2.06
C ILE A 35 3.63 4.13 -2.80
N LEU A 36 3.45 5.43 -2.60
CA LEU A 36 2.38 6.19 -3.26
C LEU A 36 2.90 6.77 -4.58
N GLN A 37 2.38 6.30 -5.71
CA GLN A 37 2.68 6.84 -7.05
C GLN A 37 1.46 6.69 -7.96
N ASP A 38 1.39 7.49 -9.03
CA ASP A 38 0.31 7.36 -10.00
C ASP A 38 0.27 5.94 -10.62
N ILE A 39 -0.92 5.52 -11.03
CA ILE A 39 -1.16 4.15 -11.50
C ILE A 39 -0.34 3.81 -12.75
N GLU A 40 -0.07 4.77 -13.62
CA GLU A 40 0.75 4.54 -14.83
C GLU A 40 2.21 4.25 -14.46
N THR A 41 2.78 5.03 -13.55
CA THR A 41 4.14 4.80 -13.05
C THR A 41 4.26 3.47 -12.30
N LEU A 42 3.25 3.07 -11.53
CA LEU A 42 3.22 1.76 -10.88
C LEU A 42 3.17 0.62 -11.91
N ASN A 43 2.30 0.71 -12.92
CA ASN A 43 2.16 -0.29 -13.98
C ASN A 43 3.45 -0.46 -14.80
N ARG A 44 4.20 0.61 -15.03
CA ARG A 44 5.50 0.55 -15.74
C ARG A 44 6.61 -0.16 -14.93
N ARG A 45 6.42 -0.39 -13.63
CA ARG A 45 7.40 -1.01 -12.73
C ARG A 45 7.05 -2.46 -12.35
N ALA A 46 5.85 -2.92 -12.70
CA ALA A 46 5.37 -4.28 -12.47
C ALA A 46 5.75 -5.21 -13.64
#